data_AF-A0A962W6U0-F1
#
_entry.id   AF-A0A962W6U0-F1
#
_cell.length_a   1.000
_cell.length_b   1.000
_cell.length_c   1.000
_cell.angle_alpha   90.00
_cell.angle_beta   90.00
_cell.angle_gamma   90.00
#
_symmetry.space_group_name_H-M   'P 1'
#
loop_
_entity.id
_entity.type
_entity.pdbx_description
1 polymer ?
#
loop_
_entity_poly.entity_id
_entity_poly.type
_entity_poly.pdbx_seq_one_letter_code
_entity_poly.pdbx_strand_id
1 'polypeptide(L)'
;MSGDITVTPGDSLKILVGGQGETDAVGGGGGGSFLTTSSDVPLLVAGGGGGASSDQDGVGAVTGQDGTADSLGIIAGGTGGNGGGACAGPNSGGGGGGLTTDGVSVTDGVSTNGGFGGIAFVNGGTIVPGGRLDNACDGDPAGGFGGGGSATCNTVGGGGGGGYSGGAGGPHIGMCAAPLRAGGGGGGSFNGGVNQTNTPATRSGNGQICITILASAPVPPADARPIPVASPWLLALTAAVLGLLALAWLRKRA
;
A
#
# COMPACT_ATOMS: atom_id res chain seq x y z
N MET A 1 10.69 -2.30 -0.72
CA MET A 1 10.33 -1.26 -1.69
C MET A 1 10.50 0.10 -1.04
N SER A 2 11.08 1.07 -1.73
CA SER A 2 11.23 2.45 -1.25
C SER A 2 11.26 3.45 -2.41
N GLY A 3 10.97 4.71 -2.12
CA GLY A 3 11.08 5.81 -3.08
C GLY A 3 10.91 7.14 -2.35
N ASP A 4 11.42 8.20 -2.96
CA ASP A 4 11.32 9.56 -2.44
C ASP A 4 10.00 10.17 -2.90
N ILE A 5 9.20 10.65 -1.96
CA ILE A 5 7.88 11.22 -2.20
C ILE A 5 7.90 12.68 -1.77
N THR A 6 7.59 13.59 -2.69
CA THR A 6 7.42 15.00 -2.36
C THR A 6 6.08 15.21 -1.66
N VAL A 7 6.11 15.89 -0.52
CA VAL A 7 4.93 16.27 0.25
C VAL A 7 4.93 17.78 0.48
N THR A 8 3.76 18.39 0.47
CA THR A 8 3.57 19.81 0.76
C THR A 8 3.12 19.99 2.21
N PRO A 9 3.59 21.03 2.93
CA PRO A 9 3.09 21.33 4.27
C PRO A 9 1.55 21.45 4.27
N GLY A 10 0.89 20.68 5.13
CA GLY A 10 -0.57 20.60 5.21
C GLY A 10 -1.18 19.40 4.49
N ASP A 11 -0.40 18.64 3.71
CA ASP A 11 -0.88 17.40 3.11
C ASP A 11 -1.26 16.37 4.18
N SER A 12 -2.38 15.69 3.95
CA SER A 12 -2.85 14.57 4.77
C SER A 12 -2.65 13.26 4.01
N LEU A 13 -2.00 12.30 4.67
CA LEU A 13 -1.68 10.99 4.12
C LEU A 13 -2.41 9.90 4.90
N LYS A 14 -2.87 8.87 4.20
CA LYS A 14 -3.41 7.65 4.81
C LYS A 14 -2.35 6.58 4.80
N ILE A 15 -2.22 5.89 5.93
CA ILE A 15 -1.26 4.80 6.12
C ILE A 15 -2.03 3.59 6.63
N LEU A 16 -1.86 2.47 5.94
CA LEU A 16 -2.33 1.17 6.37
C LEU A 16 -1.13 0.22 6.36
N VAL A 17 -0.85 -0.42 7.49
CA VAL A 17 0.24 -1.40 7.60
C VAL A 17 -0.34 -2.80 7.57
N GLY A 18 0.03 -3.57 6.56
CA GLY A 18 -0.52 -4.91 6.34
C GLY A 18 -0.22 -5.87 7.48
N GLY A 19 -1.19 -6.70 7.85
CA GLY A 19 -1.03 -7.79 8.80
C GLY A 19 -0.63 -9.08 8.10
N GLN A 20 0.10 -9.94 8.83
CA GLN A 20 0.29 -11.33 8.44
C GLN A 20 -1.08 -12.04 8.40
N GLY A 21 -1.31 -12.83 7.35
CA GLY A 21 -2.43 -13.78 7.31
C GLY A 21 -2.18 -14.96 8.24
N GLU A 22 -3.24 -15.64 8.64
CA GLU A 22 -3.14 -16.79 9.55
C GLU A 22 -2.23 -17.90 8.96
N THR A 23 -1.54 -18.65 9.83
CA THR A 23 -0.47 -19.58 9.44
C THR A 23 -0.70 -21.02 9.89
N ASP A 24 -1.75 -21.31 10.64
CA ASP A 24 -2.07 -22.63 11.17
C ASP A 24 -2.85 -23.47 10.14
N ALA A 25 -2.36 -24.69 9.90
CA ALA A 25 -2.81 -25.65 8.88
C ALA A 25 -2.75 -25.19 7.38
N VAL A 26 -3.41 -24.08 7.02
CA VAL A 26 -3.48 -23.52 5.65
C VAL A 26 -3.42 -21.99 5.76
N GLY A 27 -2.61 -21.36 4.92
CA GLY A 27 -2.35 -19.93 5.01
C GLY A 27 -3.49 -19.06 4.50
N GLY A 28 -3.89 -18.08 5.31
CA GLY A 28 -4.55 -16.87 4.81
C GLY A 28 -3.57 -16.00 4.02
N GLY A 29 -4.08 -15.20 3.08
CA GLY A 29 -3.25 -14.23 2.36
C GLY A 29 -2.76 -13.12 3.31
N GLY A 30 -1.51 -12.69 3.15
CA GLY A 30 -0.99 -11.51 3.85
C GLY A 30 -1.58 -10.22 3.26
N GLY A 31 -1.82 -9.21 4.10
CA GLY A 31 -2.33 -7.94 3.61
C GLY A 31 -1.23 -7.00 3.09
N GLY A 32 -1.61 -6.11 2.18
CA GLY A 32 -0.76 -5.07 1.63
C GLY A 32 -0.53 -3.93 2.63
N SER A 33 0.59 -3.21 2.46
CA SER A 33 0.86 -1.96 3.17
C SER A 33 0.73 -0.79 2.22
N PHE A 34 -0.03 0.22 2.59
CA PHE A 34 -0.45 1.33 1.74
C PHE A 34 -0.03 2.67 2.34
N LEU A 35 0.50 3.52 1.49
CA LEU A 35 0.68 4.94 1.70
C LEU A 35 -0.04 5.65 0.54
N THR A 36 -1.08 6.40 0.86
CA THR A 36 -1.89 7.13 -0.12
C THR A 36 -2.10 8.58 0.32
N THR A 37 -2.57 9.41 -0.59
CA THR A 37 -3.16 10.70 -0.21
C THR A 37 -4.48 10.51 0.54
N SER A 38 -5.03 11.58 1.12
CA SER A 38 -6.36 11.57 1.73
C SER A 38 -7.50 11.17 0.77
N SER A 39 -7.29 11.31 -0.54
CA SER A 39 -8.24 10.93 -1.60
C SER A 39 -7.91 9.56 -2.23
N ASP A 40 -7.18 8.70 -1.50
CA ASP A 40 -6.86 7.32 -1.87
C ASP A 40 -6.00 7.17 -3.14
N VAL A 41 -5.32 8.24 -3.57
CA VAL A 41 -4.33 8.16 -4.64
C VAL A 41 -3.07 7.49 -4.10
N PRO A 42 -2.62 6.37 -4.69
CA PRO A 42 -1.50 5.61 -4.16
C PRO A 42 -0.17 6.35 -4.38
N LEU A 43 0.67 6.37 -3.34
CA LEU A 43 2.03 6.90 -3.41
C LEU A 43 3.04 5.76 -3.31
N LEU A 44 2.79 4.81 -2.40
CA LEU A 44 3.56 3.58 -2.26
C LEU A 44 2.65 2.47 -1.73
N VAL A 45 2.65 1.32 -2.39
CA VAL A 45 1.92 0.13 -1.97
C VAL A 45 2.86 -1.06 -2.07
N ALA A 46 3.06 -1.78 -0.99
CA ALA A 46 3.74 -3.07 -0.99
C ALA A 46 2.70 -4.18 -0.86
N GLY A 47 2.62 -5.06 -1.86
CA GLY A 47 1.71 -6.21 -1.83
C GLY A 47 2.08 -7.23 -0.74
N GLY A 48 1.08 -7.95 -0.25
CA GLY A 48 1.21 -9.11 0.61
C GLY A 48 1.32 -10.42 -0.17
N GLY A 49 1.95 -11.43 0.42
CA GLY A 49 2.06 -12.77 -0.19
C GLY A 49 0.74 -13.53 -0.12
N GLY A 50 0.52 -14.43 -1.07
CA GLY A 50 -0.56 -15.41 -1.00
C GLY A 50 -0.29 -16.47 0.08
N GLY A 51 -1.35 -17.02 0.64
CA GLY A 51 -1.31 -18.09 1.62
C GLY A 51 -1.07 -19.46 0.98
N ALA A 52 -0.42 -20.36 1.72
CA ALA A 52 -0.19 -21.72 1.27
C ALA A 52 -1.46 -22.57 1.34
N SER A 53 -1.54 -23.59 0.49
CA SER A 53 -2.48 -24.71 0.63
C SER A 53 -1.81 -25.87 1.36
N SER A 54 -2.52 -26.98 1.54
CA SER A 54 -1.90 -28.21 2.05
C SER A 54 -0.91 -28.88 1.08
N ASP A 55 -0.94 -28.50 -0.20
CA ASP A 55 -0.17 -29.19 -1.26
C ASP A 55 0.89 -28.29 -1.90
N GLN A 56 0.72 -26.96 -1.81
CA GLN A 56 1.54 -25.95 -2.49
C GLN A 56 1.68 -24.68 -1.69
N ASP A 57 2.86 -24.07 -1.77
CA ASP A 57 3.14 -22.74 -1.24
C ASP A 57 2.30 -21.67 -1.95
N GLY A 58 2.03 -20.57 -1.23
CA GLY A 58 1.47 -19.37 -1.82
C GLY A 58 2.50 -18.62 -2.68
N VAL A 59 2.01 -17.80 -3.62
CA VAL A 59 2.85 -16.97 -4.47
C VAL A 59 3.23 -15.68 -3.73
N GLY A 60 4.50 -15.31 -3.77
CA GLY A 60 4.97 -14.05 -3.19
C GLY A 60 4.39 -12.82 -3.88
N ALA A 61 4.31 -11.71 -3.15
CA ALA A 61 3.95 -10.42 -3.74
C ALA A 61 4.94 -10.01 -4.86
N VAL A 62 4.44 -9.22 -5.80
CA VAL A 62 5.24 -8.75 -6.95
C VAL A 62 5.44 -7.25 -6.92
N THR A 63 6.50 -6.79 -7.58
CA THR A 63 6.80 -5.35 -7.72
C THR A 63 5.96 -4.66 -8.79
N GLY A 64 5.36 -5.45 -9.70
CA GLY A 64 4.37 -4.97 -10.67
C GLY A 64 3.01 -4.70 -10.02
N GLN A 65 2.17 -3.95 -10.72
CA GLN A 65 0.86 -3.49 -10.23
C GLN A 65 -0.18 -4.61 -10.18
N ASP A 66 -0.12 -5.56 -11.11
CA ASP A 66 -1.09 -6.63 -11.16
C ASP A 66 -0.82 -7.68 -10.08
N GLY A 67 -1.88 -8.18 -9.47
CA GLY A 67 -1.82 -9.32 -8.60
C GLY A 67 -1.48 -10.57 -9.40
N THR A 68 -0.82 -11.51 -8.74
CA THR A 68 -0.49 -12.78 -9.40
C THR A 68 -1.67 -13.75 -9.37
N ALA A 69 -1.67 -14.66 -10.34
CA ALA A 69 -2.52 -15.83 -10.31
C ALA A 69 -2.18 -16.75 -9.12
N ASP A 70 -3.04 -17.72 -8.85
CA ASP A 70 -2.76 -18.77 -7.86
C ASP A 70 -1.53 -19.61 -8.28
N SER A 71 -1.04 -20.48 -7.40
CA SER A 71 0.18 -21.24 -7.64
C SER A 71 0.11 -22.18 -8.87
N LEU A 72 -1.09 -22.51 -9.37
CA LEU A 72 -1.32 -23.30 -10.58
C LEU A 72 -1.62 -22.45 -11.82
N GLY A 73 -1.79 -21.13 -11.67
CA GLY A 73 -2.09 -20.22 -12.78
C GLY A 73 -3.50 -20.38 -13.35
N ILE A 74 -4.46 -20.85 -12.55
CA ILE A 74 -5.84 -21.16 -12.98
C ILE A 74 -6.76 -19.94 -12.82
N ILE A 75 -6.66 -19.30 -11.66
CA ILE A 75 -7.44 -18.13 -11.25
C ILE A 75 -6.55 -16.91 -11.35
N ALA A 76 -7.04 -15.87 -12.02
CA ALA A 76 -6.29 -14.63 -12.20
C ALA A 76 -6.30 -13.76 -10.94
N GLY A 77 -5.18 -13.07 -10.71
CA GLY A 77 -5.13 -11.94 -9.79
C GLY A 77 -5.87 -10.72 -10.36
N GLY A 78 -6.06 -9.73 -9.50
CA GLY A 78 -6.65 -8.45 -9.88
C GLY A 78 -5.68 -7.60 -10.69
N THR A 79 -6.23 -6.67 -11.46
CA THR A 79 -5.46 -5.72 -12.28
C THR A 79 -5.96 -4.31 -12.04
N GLY A 80 -5.08 -3.31 -12.18
CA GLY A 80 -5.47 -1.90 -12.16
C GLY A 80 -6.17 -1.45 -10.88
N GLY A 81 -5.77 -1.97 -9.72
CA GLY A 81 -6.35 -1.58 -8.43
C GLY A 81 -7.39 -2.57 -7.89
N ASN A 82 -7.86 -3.51 -8.71
CA ASN A 82 -8.96 -4.40 -8.33
C ASN A 82 -8.48 -5.58 -7.47
N GLY A 83 -9.40 -6.15 -6.70
CA GLY A 83 -9.21 -7.39 -5.97
C GLY A 83 -9.05 -8.61 -6.90
N GLY A 84 -8.47 -9.68 -6.35
CA GLY A 84 -8.21 -10.92 -7.07
C GLY A 84 -9.44 -11.83 -7.19
N GLY A 85 -9.41 -12.72 -8.18
CA GLY A 85 -10.44 -13.73 -8.38
C GLY A 85 -10.37 -14.85 -7.35
N ALA A 86 -11.42 -15.68 -7.31
CA ALA A 86 -11.47 -16.92 -6.55
C ALA A 86 -12.24 -17.98 -7.33
N CYS A 87 -11.94 -19.25 -7.07
CA CYS A 87 -12.69 -20.36 -7.66
C CYS A 87 -14.08 -20.49 -7.02
N ALA A 88 -15.12 -20.61 -7.84
CA ALA A 88 -16.47 -20.94 -7.37
C ALA A 88 -16.57 -22.45 -7.09
N GLY A 89 -16.23 -22.83 -5.85
CA GLY A 89 -16.31 -24.21 -5.38
C GLY A 89 -15.86 -24.33 -3.92
N PRO A 90 -16.42 -25.27 -3.15
CA PRO A 90 -16.15 -25.39 -1.72
C PRO A 90 -14.66 -25.60 -1.45
N ASN A 91 -14.20 -25.17 -0.28
CA ASN A 91 -12.81 -25.29 0.20
C ASN A 91 -11.77 -24.58 -0.68
N SER A 92 -12.18 -23.60 -1.49
CA SER A 92 -11.23 -22.72 -2.18
C SER A 92 -10.89 -21.51 -1.31
N GLY A 93 -9.74 -20.90 -1.54
CA GLY A 93 -9.35 -19.64 -0.91
C GLY A 93 -10.03 -18.44 -1.57
N GLY A 94 -10.28 -17.39 -0.80
CA GLY A 94 -10.78 -16.11 -1.30
C GLY A 94 -9.68 -15.29 -1.96
N GLY A 95 -10.05 -14.43 -2.90
CA GLY A 95 -9.11 -13.49 -3.53
C GLY A 95 -8.68 -12.38 -2.57
N GLY A 96 -7.49 -11.82 -2.77
CA GLY A 96 -7.04 -10.65 -2.03
C GLY A 96 -7.79 -9.38 -2.45
N GLY A 97 -7.96 -8.44 -1.52
CA GLY A 97 -8.44 -7.09 -1.79
C GLY A 97 -7.38 -6.24 -2.49
N GLY A 98 -7.84 -5.38 -3.40
CA GLY A 98 -6.99 -4.40 -4.07
C GLY A 98 -7.05 -3.02 -3.39
N LEU A 99 -6.57 -2.03 -4.11
CA LEU A 99 -6.74 -0.63 -3.74
C LEU A 99 -8.23 -0.25 -3.76
N THR A 100 -8.96 -0.62 -4.82
CA THR A 100 -10.29 -0.06 -5.13
C THR A 100 -11.46 -1.02 -4.96
N THR A 101 -11.23 -2.33 -5.01
CA THR A 101 -12.31 -3.33 -4.84
C THR A 101 -11.88 -4.48 -3.95
N ASP A 102 -12.86 -5.06 -3.28
CA ASP A 102 -12.66 -6.26 -2.47
C ASP A 102 -12.28 -7.43 -3.39
N GLY A 103 -11.63 -8.44 -2.81
CA GLY A 103 -11.39 -9.71 -3.47
C GLY A 103 -12.67 -10.52 -3.60
N VAL A 104 -12.67 -11.49 -4.51
CA VAL A 104 -13.82 -12.38 -4.68
C VAL A 104 -13.88 -13.37 -3.50
N SER A 105 -15.01 -13.38 -2.80
CA SER A 105 -15.36 -14.46 -1.86
C SER A 105 -15.80 -15.70 -2.62
N VAL A 106 -15.42 -16.86 -2.12
CA VAL A 106 -15.91 -18.13 -2.64
C VAL A 106 -17.39 -18.27 -2.31
N THR A 107 -18.23 -18.38 -3.33
CA THR A 107 -19.65 -18.71 -3.19
C THR A 107 -19.99 -19.82 -4.18
N ASP A 108 -20.67 -20.86 -3.73
CA ASP A 108 -21.20 -21.92 -4.61
C ASP A 108 -22.75 -21.92 -4.66
N GLY A 109 -23.38 -20.92 -4.05
CA GLY A 109 -24.84 -20.74 -4.00
C GLY A 109 -25.59 -21.67 -3.05
N VAL A 110 -24.91 -22.60 -2.34
CA VAL A 110 -25.56 -23.62 -1.51
C VAL A 110 -24.82 -23.90 -0.19
N SER A 111 -23.50 -23.81 -0.16
CA SER A 111 -22.64 -24.03 0.99
C SER A 111 -21.87 -22.75 1.39
N THR A 112 -21.58 -22.64 2.69
CA THR A 112 -20.85 -21.53 3.30
C THR A 112 -19.38 -21.84 3.51
N ASN A 113 -18.85 -22.92 2.92
CA ASN A 113 -17.52 -23.42 3.23
C ASN A 113 -16.52 -23.02 2.14
N GLY A 114 -16.07 -21.77 2.18
CA GLY A 114 -15.12 -21.21 1.23
C GLY A 114 -14.52 -19.90 1.74
N GLY A 115 -13.29 -19.59 1.33
CA GLY A 115 -12.58 -18.40 1.77
C GLY A 115 -13.29 -17.10 1.38
N PHE A 116 -13.28 -16.13 2.29
CA PHE A 116 -13.78 -14.79 2.04
C PHE A 116 -12.73 -13.95 1.31
N GLY A 117 -13.20 -13.11 0.39
CA GLY A 117 -12.34 -12.16 -0.31
C GLY A 117 -11.86 -11.06 0.64
N GLY A 118 -10.60 -10.67 0.52
CA GLY A 118 -10.01 -9.62 1.34
C GLY A 118 -10.67 -8.26 1.08
N ILE A 119 -10.83 -7.46 2.13
CA ILE A 119 -11.42 -6.12 2.03
C ILE A 119 -10.43 -5.14 1.40
N ALA A 120 -10.89 -4.33 0.45
CA ALA A 120 -10.09 -3.32 -0.24
C ALA A 120 -9.54 -2.25 0.71
N PHE A 121 -8.46 -1.59 0.31
CA PHE A 121 -7.93 -0.43 1.03
C PHE A 121 -8.98 0.68 1.21
N VAL A 122 -9.71 1.05 0.14
CA VAL A 122 -10.76 2.09 0.20
C VAL A 122 -11.91 1.73 1.16
N ASN A 123 -12.08 0.44 1.46
CA ASN A 123 -13.07 -0.08 2.39
C ASN A 123 -12.49 -0.32 3.81
N GLY A 124 -11.28 0.16 4.07
CA GLY A 124 -10.60 0.09 5.37
C GLY A 124 -9.69 -1.12 5.56
N GLY A 125 -9.62 -2.04 4.59
CA GLY A 125 -8.71 -3.18 4.61
C GLY A 125 -8.90 -4.12 5.81
N THR A 126 -10.07 -4.15 6.43
CA THR A 126 -10.30 -4.90 7.67
C THR A 126 -10.10 -6.40 7.48
N ILE A 127 -9.73 -7.09 8.56
CA ILE A 127 -9.59 -8.55 8.56
C ILE A 127 -10.92 -9.20 8.19
N VAL A 128 -10.86 -10.23 7.35
CA VAL A 128 -11.98 -11.13 7.09
C VAL A 128 -11.83 -12.40 7.92
N PRO A 129 -12.93 -12.94 8.48
CA PRO A 129 -12.88 -14.20 9.22
C PRO A 129 -12.49 -15.36 8.29
N GLY A 130 -12.17 -16.53 8.87
CA GLY A 130 -12.04 -17.75 8.08
C GLY A 130 -13.36 -18.14 7.42
N GLY A 131 -13.26 -18.83 6.30
CA GLY A 131 -14.39 -19.16 5.45
C GLY A 131 -15.28 -20.32 5.92
N ARG A 132 -15.03 -20.91 7.09
CA ARG A 132 -15.84 -22.02 7.62
C ARG A 132 -16.48 -21.59 8.93
N LEU A 133 -17.79 -21.83 9.08
CA LEU A 133 -18.60 -21.29 10.18
C LEU A 133 -19.17 -22.37 11.13
N ASP A 134 -18.71 -23.62 11.04
CA ASP A 134 -19.25 -24.77 11.78
C ASP A 134 -18.41 -25.19 13.01
N ASN A 135 -17.41 -24.38 13.40
CA ASN A 135 -16.51 -24.64 14.53
C ASN A 135 -15.78 -25.99 14.47
N ALA A 136 -15.64 -26.60 13.28
CA ALA A 136 -14.91 -27.85 13.12
C ALA A 136 -13.39 -27.71 13.33
N CYS A 137 -12.90 -26.49 13.50
CA CYS A 137 -11.49 -26.15 13.65
C CYS A 137 -11.33 -25.09 14.75
N ASP A 138 -10.27 -25.22 15.55
CA ASP A 138 -9.95 -24.29 16.65
C ASP A 138 -9.28 -22.99 16.16
N GLY A 139 -8.91 -22.93 14.87
CA GLY A 139 -8.34 -21.78 14.19
C GLY A 139 -8.94 -21.63 12.78
N ASP A 140 -9.42 -20.43 12.48
CA ASP A 140 -9.98 -20.04 11.20
C ASP A 140 -8.92 -19.29 10.39
N PRO A 141 -8.56 -19.73 9.18
CA PRO A 141 -7.43 -19.16 8.44
C PRO A 141 -7.81 -17.80 7.82
N ALA A 142 -7.85 -16.79 8.68
CA ALA A 142 -8.21 -15.43 8.38
C ALA A 142 -7.17 -14.77 7.46
N GLY A 143 -7.67 -13.89 6.60
CA GLY A 143 -6.81 -13.03 5.80
C GLY A 143 -6.19 -11.92 6.64
N GLY A 144 -4.98 -11.50 6.31
CA GLY A 144 -4.29 -10.41 6.98
C GLY A 144 -4.96 -9.05 6.76
N PHE A 145 -4.91 -8.17 7.76
CA PHE A 145 -5.32 -6.76 7.63
C PHE A 145 -4.60 -6.10 6.44
N GLY A 146 -5.27 -5.28 5.66
CA GLY A 146 -4.76 -4.74 4.39
C GLY A 146 -5.13 -5.59 3.17
N GLY A 147 -6.26 -6.31 3.25
CA GLY A 147 -6.86 -7.00 2.10
C GLY A 147 -6.34 -8.41 1.84
N GLY A 148 -5.80 -9.11 2.83
CA GLY A 148 -5.60 -10.55 2.68
C GLY A 148 -6.94 -11.28 2.55
N GLY A 149 -7.06 -12.20 1.60
CA GLY A 149 -8.18 -13.14 1.50
C GLY A 149 -8.02 -14.27 2.51
N SER A 150 -9.14 -14.76 3.05
CA SER A 150 -9.12 -15.93 3.94
C SER A 150 -9.18 -17.24 3.18
N ALA A 151 -8.88 -18.33 3.87
CA ALA A 151 -9.10 -19.68 3.42
C ALA A 151 -10.17 -20.35 4.31
N THR A 152 -10.34 -21.66 4.18
CA THR A 152 -11.07 -22.49 5.14
C THR A 152 -10.13 -23.47 5.83
N CYS A 153 -10.55 -24.09 6.93
CA CYS A 153 -9.73 -25.10 7.58
C CYS A 153 -9.92 -26.49 6.93
N ASN A 154 -8.89 -27.34 7.02
CA ASN A 154 -8.77 -28.73 6.52
C ASN A 154 -8.67 -28.93 5.00
N THR A 155 -7.44 -29.16 4.49
CA THR A 155 -7.13 -29.54 3.09
C THR A 155 -7.79 -28.66 2.02
N VAL A 156 -7.33 -27.42 1.89
CA VAL A 156 -8.02 -26.39 1.10
C VAL A 156 -7.04 -25.61 0.21
N GLY A 157 -7.55 -24.76 -0.67
CA GLY A 157 -6.72 -23.77 -1.39
C GLY A 157 -6.41 -22.51 -0.55
N GLY A 158 -5.25 -21.90 -0.77
CA GLY A 158 -4.75 -20.77 0.03
C GLY A 158 -5.39 -19.43 -0.31
N GLY A 159 -5.42 -18.49 0.64
CA GLY A 159 -5.99 -17.15 0.44
C GLY A 159 -5.10 -16.22 -0.39
N GLY A 160 -5.68 -15.33 -1.20
CA GLY A 160 -4.94 -14.35 -2.00
C GLY A 160 -4.38 -13.18 -1.18
N GLY A 161 -3.17 -12.73 -1.51
CA GLY A 161 -2.53 -11.59 -0.84
C GLY A 161 -3.15 -10.24 -1.23
N GLY A 162 -3.27 -9.31 -0.29
CA GLY A 162 -3.74 -7.95 -0.56
C GLY A 162 -2.67 -7.06 -1.19
N GLY A 163 -3.04 -5.95 -1.83
CA GLY A 163 -2.04 -5.06 -2.44
C GLY A 163 -2.65 -3.96 -3.29
N TYR A 164 -1.84 -3.37 -4.18
CA TYR A 164 -2.36 -2.43 -5.16
C TYR A 164 -3.44 -3.09 -6.00
N SER A 165 -3.16 -4.28 -6.55
CA SER A 165 -4.18 -5.21 -6.99
C SER A 165 -4.07 -6.50 -6.16
N GLY A 166 -5.19 -7.12 -5.84
CA GLY A 166 -5.22 -8.33 -5.01
C GLY A 166 -4.77 -9.58 -5.75
N GLY A 167 -4.12 -10.52 -5.07
CA GLY A 167 -3.76 -11.83 -5.62
C GLY A 167 -4.96 -12.79 -5.68
N ALA A 168 -4.88 -13.81 -6.52
CA ALA A 168 -5.94 -14.81 -6.65
C ALA A 168 -6.10 -15.70 -5.41
N GLY A 169 -7.30 -16.20 -5.15
CA GLY A 169 -7.53 -17.30 -4.23
C GLY A 169 -7.20 -18.65 -4.88
N GLY A 170 -6.59 -19.56 -4.11
CA GLY A 170 -6.22 -20.89 -4.58
C GLY A 170 -7.44 -21.83 -4.69
N PRO A 171 -7.65 -22.55 -5.81
CA PRO A 171 -8.69 -23.57 -5.89
C PRO A 171 -8.38 -24.83 -5.07
N HIS A 172 -9.44 -25.49 -4.59
CA HIS A 172 -9.38 -26.87 -4.09
C HIS A 172 -9.19 -27.87 -5.23
N ILE A 173 -8.62 -29.05 -4.95
CA ILE A 173 -8.51 -30.15 -5.92
C ILE A 173 -9.88 -30.52 -6.51
N GLY A 174 -9.92 -30.69 -7.83
CA GLY A 174 -11.14 -31.00 -8.58
C GLY A 174 -12.06 -29.80 -8.82
N MET A 175 -11.80 -28.65 -8.20
CA MET A 175 -12.53 -27.40 -8.44
C MET A 175 -11.80 -26.56 -9.48
N CYS A 176 -12.53 -25.88 -10.37
CA CYS A 176 -11.96 -25.06 -11.44
C CYS A 176 -10.85 -25.77 -12.25
N ALA A 177 -10.99 -27.09 -12.47
CA ALA A 177 -10.01 -27.94 -13.13
C ALA A 177 -8.64 -28.07 -12.43
N ALA A 178 -8.55 -27.75 -11.14
CA ALA A 178 -7.31 -27.86 -10.39
C ALA A 178 -6.92 -29.33 -10.13
N PRO A 179 -5.74 -29.78 -10.58
CA PRO A 179 -5.26 -31.15 -10.33
C PRO A 179 -4.77 -31.38 -8.90
N LEU A 180 -4.48 -30.31 -8.17
CA LEU A 180 -4.01 -30.27 -6.79
C LEU A 180 -4.63 -29.06 -6.09
N ARG A 181 -4.52 -28.95 -4.77
CA ARG A 181 -4.89 -27.72 -4.06
C ARG A 181 -3.82 -26.66 -4.33
N ALA A 182 -4.23 -25.45 -4.68
CA ALA A 182 -3.31 -24.37 -5.02
C ALA A 182 -3.10 -23.41 -3.85
N GLY A 183 -1.88 -22.89 -3.72
CA GLY A 183 -1.63 -21.72 -2.91
C GLY A 183 -2.22 -20.46 -3.57
N GLY A 184 -2.55 -19.46 -2.76
CA GLY A 184 -3.07 -18.18 -3.26
C GLY A 184 -2.00 -17.38 -3.99
N GLY A 185 -2.43 -16.48 -4.87
CA GLY A 185 -1.59 -15.48 -5.53
C GLY A 185 -1.16 -14.37 -4.57
N GLY A 186 0.02 -13.82 -4.76
CA GLY A 186 0.49 -12.60 -4.11
C GLY A 186 -0.07 -11.32 -4.74
N GLY A 187 -0.23 -10.28 -3.93
CA GLY A 187 -0.71 -8.98 -4.35
C GLY A 187 0.31 -8.18 -5.16
N GLY A 188 -0.18 -7.28 -6.01
CA GLY A 188 0.62 -6.32 -6.74
C GLY A 188 1.08 -5.15 -5.86
N SER A 189 2.13 -4.48 -6.29
CA SER A 189 2.73 -3.32 -5.63
C SER A 189 2.69 -2.07 -6.52
N PHE A 190 2.86 -0.91 -5.91
CA PHE A 190 2.92 0.37 -6.62
C PHE A 190 3.99 1.25 -5.98
N ASN A 191 4.80 1.93 -6.81
CA ASN A 191 5.72 2.95 -6.35
C ASN A 191 5.60 4.18 -7.27
N GLY A 192 5.07 5.27 -6.71
CA GLY A 192 4.94 6.56 -7.40
C GLY A 192 6.05 7.55 -7.05
N GLY A 193 7.00 7.17 -6.19
CA GLY A 193 8.12 8.01 -5.80
C GLY A 193 9.21 8.09 -6.87
N VAL A 194 10.18 8.97 -6.68
CA VAL A 194 11.43 8.99 -7.46
C VAL A 194 12.52 8.20 -6.73
N ASN A 195 13.69 8.00 -7.35
CA ASN A 195 14.83 7.26 -6.76
C ASN A 195 14.41 5.87 -6.21
N GLN A 196 13.59 5.16 -6.98
CA GLN A 196 12.94 3.95 -6.52
C GLN A 196 13.92 2.79 -6.30
N THR A 197 13.67 2.02 -5.24
CA THR A 197 14.24 0.68 -5.08
C THR A 197 13.10 -0.33 -4.95
N ASN A 198 12.86 -1.08 -6.03
CA ASN A 198 11.80 -2.08 -6.12
C ASN A 198 12.42 -3.48 -6.20
N THR A 199 12.91 -3.99 -5.07
CA THR A 199 13.36 -5.37 -4.95
C THR A 199 12.21 -6.25 -4.49
N PRO A 200 11.92 -7.37 -5.20
CA PRO A 200 11.07 -8.43 -4.68
C PRO A 200 11.69 -8.93 -3.38
N ALA A 201 10.92 -8.92 -2.29
CA ALA A 201 11.39 -9.40 -1.00
C ALA A 201 10.21 -10.04 -0.27
N THR A 202 10.47 -11.21 0.32
CA THR A 202 9.54 -11.87 1.24
C THR A 202 9.81 -11.36 2.64
N ARG A 203 8.79 -10.78 3.28
CA ARG A 203 8.82 -10.41 4.69
C ARG A 203 7.94 -11.37 5.47
N SER A 204 8.49 -11.94 6.54
CA SER A 204 7.70 -12.71 7.52
C SER A 204 7.09 -11.76 8.55
N GLY A 205 5.90 -12.10 9.05
CA GLY A 205 5.15 -11.27 10.00
C GLY A 205 4.47 -10.06 9.35
N ASN A 206 4.06 -9.12 10.19
CA ASN A 206 3.35 -7.91 9.76
C ASN A 206 4.23 -7.02 8.87
N GLY A 207 3.60 -6.25 8.00
CA GLY A 207 4.21 -5.22 7.16
C GLY A 207 4.83 -4.07 7.97
N GLN A 208 5.43 -3.12 7.26
CA GLN A 208 6.01 -1.91 7.84
C GLN A 208 6.07 -0.81 6.81
N ILE A 209 5.85 0.41 7.28
CA ILE A 209 6.12 1.63 6.53
C ILE A 209 7.13 2.43 7.35
N CYS A 210 8.27 2.76 6.76
CA CYS A 210 9.30 3.60 7.35
C CYS A 210 9.34 4.94 6.61
N ILE A 211 9.19 6.04 7.34
CA ILE A 211 9.22 7.40 6.78
C ILE A 211 10.49 8.08 7.27
N THR A 212 11.29 8.56 6.32
CA THR A 212 12.52 9.33 6.60
C THR A 212 12.43 10.67 5.88
N ILE A 213 12.72 11.76 6.59
CA ILE A 213 12.75 13.12 6.03
C ILE A 213 14.13 13.35 5.43
N LEU A 214 14.21 13.61 4.11
CA LEU A 214 15.49 13.69 3.39
C LEU A 214 16.12 15.10 3.38
N ALA A 215 15.32 16.16 3.55
CA ALA A 215 15.67 17.52 3.99
C ALA A 215 14.45 18.41 3.78
N SER A 216 14.12 19.30 4.70
CA SER A 216 13.12 20.36 4.43
C SER A 216 13.78 21.47 3.61
N ALA A 217 13.11 21.94 2.56
CA ALA A 217 13.42 23.28 2.04
C ALA A 217 13.28 24.27 3.21
N PRO A 218 14.18 25.27 3.37
CA PRO A 218 14.05 26.23 4.45
C PRO A 218 12.69 26.91 4.33
N VAL A 219 11.84 26.74 5.34
CA VAL A 219 10.59 27.49 5.45
C VAL A 219 11.01 28.96 5.50
N PRO A 220 10.67 29.80 4.50
CA PRO A 220 10.93 31.23 4.63
C PRO A 220 10.20 31.69 5.89
N PRO A 221 10.86 32.43 6.81
CA PRO A 221 10.21 32.89 8.03
C PRO A 221 8.90 33.58 7.67
N ALA A 222 7.80 33.21 8.32
CA ALA A 222 6.48 33.82 8.15
C ALA A 222 6.46 35.34 8.47
N ASP A 223 7.60 35.88 8.92
CA ASP A 223 7.80 37.24 9.36
C ASP A 223 8.93 37.97 8.60
N ALA A 224 9.21 37.58 7.35
CA ALA A 224 9.96 38.44 6.43
C ALA A 224 9.11 39.67 6.07
N ARG A 225 8.87 40.56 7.05
CA ARG A 225 8.42 41.93 6.80
C ARG A 225 9.42 42.50 5.79
N PRO A 226 8.96 43.14 4.69
CA PRO A 226 9.87 43.75 3.75
C PRO A 226 10.82 44.64 4.54
N ILE A 227 12.13 44.35 4.45
CA ILE A 227 13.16 45.23 4.99
C ILE A 227 12.84 46.60 4.39
N PRO A 228 12.52 47.63 5.20
CA PRO A 228 12.25 48.94 4.64
C PRO A 228 13.53 49.35 3.93
N VAL A 229 13.50 49.30 2.60
CA VAL A 229 14.56 49.86 1.76
C VAL A 229 14.66 51.29 2.23
N ALA A 230 15.83 51.69 2.72
CA ALA A 230 16.05 53.05 3.21
C ALA A 230 15.48 53.99 2.16
N SER A 231 14.45 54.74 2.58
CA SER A 231 13.67 55.63 1.72
C SER A 231 14.65 56.42 0.83
N PRO A 232 14.45 56.53 -0.50
CA PRO A 232 15.42 57.18 -1.39
C PRO A 232 15.76 58.62 -0.99
N TRP A 233 14.89 59.23 -0.19
CA TRP A 233 15.09 60.52 0.47
C TRP A 233 16.25 60.54 1.48
N LEU A 234 16.54 59.43 2.16
CA LEU A 234 17.62 59.33 3.15
C LEU A 234 19.02 59.27 2.50
N LEU A 235 19.12 58.62 1.34
CA LEU A 235 20.32 58.59 0.49
C LEU A 235 20.57 59.94 -0.20
N ALA A 236 19.52 60.66 -0.57
CA ALA A 236 19.63 62.01 -1.12
C ALA A 236 20.09 63.03 -0.07
N LEU A 237 19.66 62.88 1.19
CA LEU A 237 20.04 63.81 2.27
C LEU A 237 21.52 63.71 2.63
N THR A 238 22.08 62.50 2.69
CA THR A 238 23.51 62.31 2.99
C THR A 238 24.41 62.83 1.87
N ALA A 239 24.02 62.63 0.60
CA ALA A 239 24.74 63.19 -0.54
C ALA A 239 24.70 64.74 -0.56
N ALA A 240 23.55 65.34 -0.26
CA ALA A 240 23.41 66.81 -0.21
C ALA A 240 24.22 67.45 0.92
N VAL A 241 24.25 66.83 2.11
CA VAL A 241 25.04 67.32 3.25
C VAL A 241 26.55 67.22 2.98
N LEU A 242 27.01 66.14 2.37
CA LEU A 242 28.41 65.99 1.95
C LEU A 242 28.80 67.01 0.86
N GLY A 243 27.91 67.27 -0.11
CA GLY A 243 28.12 68.30 -1.13
C GLY A 243 28.23 69.71 -0.56
N LEU A 244 27.37 70.07 0.40
CA LEU A 244 27.41 71.37 1.08
C LEU A 244 28.65 71.54 1.95
N LEU A 245 29.11 70.49 2.63
CA LEU A 245 30.35 70.51 3.42
C LEU A 245 31.58 70.65 2.51
N ALA A 246 31.60 70.00 1.35
CA ALA A 246 32.68 70.15 0.37
C ALA A 246 32.75 71.57 -0.21
N LEU A 247 31.61 72.19 -0.55
CA LEU A 247 31.57 73.59 -1.01
C LEU A 247 32.00 74.58 0.09
N ALA A 248 31.58 74.35 1.35
CA ALA A 248 31.98 75.18 2.48
C ALA A 248 33.49 75.11 2.77
N TRP A 249 34.09 73.94 2.56
CA TRP A 249 35.53 73.73 2.70
C TRP A 249 36.34 74.39 1.57
N LEU A 250 35.84 74.31 0.33
CA LEU A 250 36.46 74.98 -0.83
C LEU A 250 36.42 76.52 -0.72
N ARG A 251 35.33 77.10 -0.17
CA ARG A 251 35.23 78.55 0.05
C ARG A 251 36.14 79.10 1.15
N LYS A 252 36.63 78.27 2.08
CA LYS A 252 37.60 78.70 3.11
C LYS A 252 39.06 78.70 2.62
N ARG A 253 39.32 78.20 1.41
CA ARG A 253 40.67 78.09 0.82
C ARG A 253 40.93 79.02 -0.36
N ALA A 254 39.99 79.91 -0.69
CA ALA A 254 40.14 81.02 -1.63
C ALA A 254 40.23 82.33 -0.84
#